data_AF-A0A7C3SKE7-F1
#
_entry.id   AF-A0A7C3SKE7-F1
#
_cell.length_a   1.000
_cell.length_b   1.000
_cell.length_c   1.000
_cell.angle_alpha   90.00
_cell.angle_beta   90.00
_cell.angle_gamma   90.00
#
_symmetry.space_group_name_H-M   'P 1'
#
loop_
_entity.id
_entity.type
_entity.pdbx_description
1 polymer ?
#
loop_
_entity_poly.entity_id
_entity_poly.type
_entity_poly.pdbx_seq_one_letter_code
_entity_poly.pdbx_strand_id
1 'polypeptide(L)'
;MLQAEKHYEIISGMYPNGKVPNETWGDVPAWWYYYAWINDRGANGLGNTHLQYVGVTPKELWKLMTSYPDNFPRYIEHLNAVDQFLTKTWKYSDLMKFAMGYERWNDAPNMIEIHTINYTIPQILRAFGFPATFIRIDPNPIGTADYEWVVSLPNYVAEKVKDGIWR
;
A
#
# COMPACT_ATOMS: atom_id res chain seq x y z
N MET A 1 0.89 -6.79 -25.77
CA MET A 1 1.26 -6.61 -24.36
C MET A 1 0.15 -5.85 -23.67
N LEU A 2 -0.56 -6.51 -22.74
CA LEU A 2 -1.61 -5.89 -21.92
C LEU A 2 -0.99 -4.77 -21.08
N GLN A 3 -1.77 -3.73 -20.72
CA GLN A 3 -1.28 -2.62 -19.88
C GLN A 3 -0.62 -3.13 -18.59
N ALA A 4 -1.19 -4.17 -17.99
CA ALA A 4 -0.65 -4.80 -16.79
C ALA A 4 0.74 -5.42 -17.00
N GLU A 5 1.02 -6.02 -18.17
CA GLU A 5 2.33 -6.62 -18.46
C GLU A 5 3.42 -5.54 -18.57
N LYS A 6 3.13 -4.41 -19.22
CA LYS A 6 4.06 -3.27 -19.33
C LYS A 6 4.45 -2.71 -17.96
N HIS A 7 3.45 -2.52 -17.13
CA HIS A 7 3.61 -2.00 -15.77
C HIS A 7 4.36 -2.99 -14.88
N TYR A 8 4.08 -4.30 -14.99
CA TYR A 8 4.86 -5.35 -14.33
C TYR A 8 6.34 -5.29 -14.72
N GLU A 9 6.66 -5.13 -16.01
CA GLU A 9 8.04 -5.00 -16.48
C GLU A 9 8.72 -3.75 -15.89
N ILE A 10 8.04 -2.60 -15.86
CA ILE A 10 8.57 -1.36 -15.26
C ILE A 10 8.82 -1.53 -13.77
N ILE A 11 7.83 -2.01 -13.00
CA ILE A 11 7.95 -2.21 -11.55
C ILE A 11 9.11 -3.17 -11.26
N SER A 12 9.20 -4.27 -12.02
CA SER A 12 10.27 -5.27 -11.84
C SER A 12 11.66 -4.67 -12.09
N GLY A 13 11.80 -3.72 -13.02
CA GLY A 13 13.05 -3.02 -13.29
C GLY A 13 13.40 -1.93 -12.26
N MET A 14 12.42 -1.43 -11.52
CA MET A 14 12.57 -0.36 -10.54
C MET A 14 12.72 -0.87 -9.09
N TYR A 15 12.13 -2.02 -8.77
CA TYR A 15 12.20 -2.59 -7.42
C TYR A 15 13.65 -2.95 -7.01
N PRO A 16 14.07 -2.72 -5.76
CA PRO A 16 13.31 -2.17 -4.64
C PRO A 16 13.44 -0.65 -4.45
N ASN A 17 14.35 0.01 -5.16
CA ASN A 17 14.79 1.38 -4.83
C ASN A 17 14.26 2.45 -5.80
N GLY A 18 13.38 2.07 -6.73
CA GLY A 18 12.80 2.97 -7.70
C GLY A 18 12.00 4.09 -7.05
N LYS A 19 12.13 5.28 -7.63
CA LYS A 19 11.43 6.48 -7.23
C LYS A 19 10.42 6.89 -8.28
N VAL A 20 9.40 7.61 -7.84
CA VAL A 20 8.29 8.12 -8.63
C VAL A 20 8.15 9.63 -8.36
N PRO A 21 7.81 10.44 -9.38
CA PRO A 21 7.67 11.87 -9.20
C PRO A 21 6.59 12.22 -8.17
N ASN A 22 6.88 13.21 -7.34
CA ASN A 22 5.91 13.88 -6.49
C ASN A 22 5.99 15.40 -6.66
N GLU A 23 4.83 16.05 -6.79
CA GLU A 23 4.72 17.48 -7.06
C GLU A 23 5.29 18.38 -5.95
N THR A 24 5.28 17.90 -4.70
CA THR A 24 5.68 18.68 -3.52
C THR A 24 7.07 18.30 -3.00
N TRP A 25 7.41 17.00 -3.02
CA TRP A 25 8.63 16.48 -2.39
C TRP A 25 9.69 15.99 -3.37
N GLY A 26 9.49 16.18 -4.67
CA GLY A 26 10.38 15.65 -5.72
C GLY A 26 10.25 14.14 -5.86
N ASP A 27 11.28 13.47 -6.37
CA ASP A 27 11.23 12.01 -6.54
C ASP A 27 11.27 11.30 -5.19
N VAL A 28 10.18 10.59 -4.86
CA VAL A 28 10.04 9.81 -3.62
C VAL A 28 10.04 8.31 -3.93
N PRO A 29 10.44 7.44 -3.00
CA PRO A 29 10.38 5.99 -3.23
C PRO A 29 8.94 5.54 -3.54
N ALA A 30 8.76 4.56 -4.42
CA ALA A 30 7.41 4.13 -4.81
C ALA A 30 6.54 3.71 -3.61
N TRP A 31 7.12 3.03 -2.62
CA TRP A 31 6.42 2.66 -1.38
C TRP A 31 5.93 3.86 -0.56
N TRP A 32 6.43 5.08 -0.78
CA TRP A 32 5.92 6.29 -0.10
C TRP A 32 4.44 6.49 -0.39
N TYR A 33 4.01 6.26 -1.64
CA TYR A 33 2.60 6.39 -2.02
C TYR A 33 1.69 5.32 -1.44
N TYR A 34 2.23 4.14 -1.14
CA TYR A 34 1.51 3.12 -0.39
C TYR A 34 1.10 3.64 1.00
N TYR A 35 2.05 4.25 1.72
CA TYR A 35 1.76 4.85 3.02
C TYR A 35 0.93 6.13 2.92
N ALA A 36 1.06 6.89 1.83
CA ALA A 36 0.22 8.07 1.60
C ALA A 36 -1.26 7.66 1.47
N TRP A 37 -1.52 6.56 0.76
CA TRP A 37 -2.85 5.98 0.66
C TRP A 37 -3.37 5.47 2.02
N ILE A 38 -2.56 4.74 2.80
CA ILE A 38 -2.97 4.33 4.16
C ILE A 38 -3.32 5.54 5.02
N ASN A 39 -2.46 6.56 5.01
CA ASN A 39 -2.63 7.79 5.76
C ASN A 39 -3.92 8.51 5.40
N ASP A 40 -4.22 8.62 4.10
CA ASP A 40 -5.46 9.18 3.59
C ASP A 40 -6.69 8.45 4.13
N ARG A 41 -6.70 7.10 4.12
CA ARG A 41 -7.79 6.31 4.71
C ARG A 41 -7.94 6.54 6.21
N GLY A 42 -6.81 6.62 6.93
CA GLY A 42 -6.79 6.95 8.34
C GLY A 42 -7.38 8.33 8.66
N ALA A 43 -7.06 9.33 7.83
CA ALA A 43 -7.57 10.69 7.96
C ALA A 43 -9.07 10.80 7.60
N ASN A 44 -9.58 9.91 6.74
CA ASN A 44 -10.95 9.89 6.25
C ASN A 44 -11.81 8.81 6.94
N GLY A 45 -11.83 8.82 8.28
CA GLY A 45 -12.78 8.03 9.08
C GLY A 45 -12.31 6.64 9.52
N LEU A 46 -11.13 6.18 9.10
CA LEU A 46 -10.55 4.89 9.53
C LEU A 46 -9.38 5.05 10.52
N GLY A 47 -9.36 6.12 11.32
CA GLY A 47 -8.24 6.45 12.20
C GLY A 47 -7.85 5.34 13.20
N ASN A 48 -8.81 4.62 13.77
CA ASN A 48 -8.53 3.50 14.67
C ASN A 48 -7.90 2.31 13.94
N THR A 49 -8.42 1.96 12.76
CA THR A 49 -7.86 0.90 11.91
C THR A 49 -6.45 1.26 11.45
N HIS A 50 -6.23 2.52 11.06
CA HIS A 50 -4.91 3.05 10.74
C HIS A 50 -3.93 2.90 11.91
N LEU A 51 -4.34 3.31 13.12
CA LEU A 51 -3.49 3.22 14.31
C LEU A 51 -3.10 1.77 14.61
N GLN A 52 -4.04 0.82 14.52
CA GLN A 52 -3.75 -0.61 14.70
C GLN A 52 -2.83 -1.14 13.60
N TYR A 53 -2.98 -0.65 12.37
CA TYR A 53 -2.21 -1.12 11.23
C TYR A 53 -0.77 -0.60 11.25
N VAL A 54 -0.58 0.72 11.39
CA VAL A 54 0.73 1.40 11.27
C VAL A 54 1.43 1.56 12.63
N GLY A 55 0.68 1.64 13.72
CA GLY A 55 1.19 1.88 15.07
C GLY A 55 1.29 3.35 15.48
N VAL A 56 0.95 4.28 14.59
CA VAL A 56 0.88 5.73 14.85
C VAL A 56 -0.41 6.33 14.30
N THR A 57 -0.78 7.51 14.79
CA THR A 57 -1.93 8.24 14.25
C THR A 57 -1.67 8.74 12.82
N PRO A 58 -2.70 9.02 12.01
CA PRO A 58 -2.52 9.58 10.67
C PRO A 58 -1.71 10.90 10.69
N LYS A 59 -1.96 11.76 11.68
CA LYS A 59 -1.22 13.02 11.80
C LYS A 59 0.29 12.80 12.05
N GLU A 60 0.62 11.82 12.87
CA GLU A 60 2.02 11.46 13.15
C GLU A 60 2.70 10.84 11.94
N LEU A 61 2.03 9.89 11.26
CA LEU A 61 2.54 9.29 10.03
C LEU A 61 2.80 10.38 8.97
N TRP A 62 1.82 11.24 8.70
CA TRP A 62 1.96 12.32 7.74
C TRP A 62 3.14 13.25 8.03
N LYS A 63 3.35 13.58 9.31
CA LYS A 63 4.50 14.39 9.73
C LYS A 63 5.82 13.69 9.43
N LEU A 64 5.93 12.39 9.71
CA LEU A 64 7.11 11.60 9.41
C LEU A 64 7.34 11.52 7.89
N MET A 65 6.31 11.22 7.12
CA MET A 65 6.36 11.11 5.66
C MET A 65 6.84 12.38 4.97
N THR A 66 6.40 13.55 5.45
CA THR A 66 6.74 14.84 4.84
C THR A 66 8.07 15.41 5.36
N SER A 67 8.48 15.06 6.57
CA SER A 67 9.79 15.46 7.13
C SER A 67 10.94 14.58 6.61
N TYR A 68 10.64 13.32 6.29
CA TYR A 68 11.62 12.27 6.00
C TYR A 68 11.19 11.41 4.80
N PRO A 69 10.91 12.00 3.63
CA PRO A 69 10.26 11.30 2.50
C PRO A 69 11.03 10.06 2.00
N ASP A 70 12.36 10.06 2.10
CA ASP A 70 13.19 8.96 1.63
C ASP A 70 13.45 7.86 2.68
N ASN A 71 13.14 8.09 3.95
CA ASN A 71 13.58 7.18 5.02
C ASN A 71 12.66 7.11 6.25
N PHE A 72 11.45 7.66 6.19
CA PHE A 72 10.55 7.65 7.34
C PHE A 72 10.24 6.26 7.93
N PRO A 73 10.22 5.14 7.16
CA PRO A 73 9.94 3.82 7.73
C PRO A 73 10.85 3.43 8.91
N ARG A 74 12.08 3.95 8.96
CA ARG A 74 13.01 3.74 10.09
C ARG A 74 12.46 4.23 11.43
N TYR A 75 11.54 5.20 11.42
CA TYR A 75 10.92 5.71 12.65
C TYR A 75 9.72 4.90 13.11
N ILE A 76 9.23 3.93 12.32
CA ILE A 76 8.08 3.09 12.68
C ILE A 76 8.40 1.58 12.64
N GLU A 77 9.52 1.15 12.05
CA GLU A 77 9.88 -0.27 11.88
C GLU A 77 9.99 -1.07 13.19
N HIS A 78 10.26 -0.37 14.30
CA HIS A 78 10.40 -0.95 15.63
C HIS A 78 9.05 -1.11 16.37
N LEU A 79 7.96 -0.55 15.83
CA LEU A 79 6.64 -0.67 16.43
C LEU A 79 6.10 -2.10 16.32
N ASN A 80 5.14 -2.42 17.18
CA ASN A 80 4.45 -3.71 17.21
C ASN A 80 3.07 -3.61 16.56
N ALA A 81 2.99 -3.08 15.34
CA ALA A 81 1.75 -2.99 14.57
C ALA A 81 1.70 -4.03 13.44
N VAL A 82 0.53 -4.14 12.80
CA VAL A 82 0.29 -5.11 11.71
C VAL A 82 1.30 -4.91 10.57
N ASP A 83 1.59 -3.66 10.19
CA ASP A 83 2.53 -3.33 9.12
C ASP A 83 3.94 -3.89 9.39
N GLN A 84 4.47 -3.66 10.60
CA GLN A 84 5.79 -4.17 10.98
C GLN A 84 5.79 -5.69 11.11
N PHE A 85 4.70 -6.27 11.62
CA PHE A 85 4.55 -7.73 11.67
C PHE A 85 4.57 -8.34 10.27
N LEU A 86 3.83 -7.78 9.31
CA LEU A 86 3.79 -8.26 7.93
C LEU A 86 5.15 -8.12 7.27
N THR A 87 5.84 -6.99 7.47
CA THR A 87 7.19 -6.76 6.94
C THR A 87 8.18 -7.82 7.43
N LYS A 88 8.08 -8.24 8.69
CA LYS A 88 8.96 -9.25 9.30
C LYS A 88 8.63 -10.68 8.88
N THR A 89 7.36 -11.00 8.64
CA THR A 89 6.89 -12.39 8.50
C THR A 89 6.51 -12.78 7.09
N TRP A 90 6.15 -11.81 6.25
CA TRP A 90 5.73 -12.04 4.88
C TRP A 90 6.79 -11.52 3.92
N LYS A 91 7.56 -12.44 3.33
CA LYS A 91 8.70 -12.14 2.44
C LYS A 91 8.39 -11.23 1.24
N TYR A 92 7.13 -11.06 0.89
CA TYR A 92 6.69 -10.23 -0.24
C TYR A 92 6.06 -8.90 0.20
N SER A 93 6.07 -8.58 1.50
CA SER A 93 5.45 -7.36 2.01
C SER A 93 6.03 -6.11 1.34
N ASP A 94 7.36 -6.00 1.23
CA ASP A 94 8.00 -4.85 0.59
C ASP A 94 7.70 -4.74 -0.91
N LEU A 95 7.68 -5.87 -1.62
CA LEU A 95 7.29 -5.93 -3.03
C LEU A 95 5.83 -5.47 -3.23
N MET A 96 4.92 -5.92 -2.37
CA MET A 96 3.52 -5.51 -2.40
C MET A 96 3.40 -4.00 -2.19
N LYS A 97 4.06 -3.44 -1.17
CA LYS A 97 4.04 -1.99 -0.89
C LYS A 97 4.60 -1.18 -2.06
N PHE A 98 5.69 -1.65 -2.65
CA PHE A 98 6.32 -1.00 -3.79
C PHE A 98 5.43 -1.02 -5.03
N ALA A 99 4.92 -2.20 -5.42
CA ALA A 99 4.06 -2.36 -6.59
C ALA A 99 2.78 -1.54 -6.45
N MET A 100 2.15 -1.56 -5.27
CA MET A 100 0.99 -0.74 -4.98
C MET A 100 1.28 0.76 -5.05
N GLY A 101 2.35 1.19 -4.40
CA GLY A 101 2.70 2.60 -4.36
C GLY A 101 3.05 3.16 -5.75
N TYR A 102 3.71 2.35 -6.59
CA TYR A 102 3.92 2.67 -7.99
C TYR A 102 2.59 2.80 -8.75
N GLU A 103 1.76 1.76 -8.74
CA GLU A 103 0.52 1.73 -9.54
C GLU A 103 -0.49 2.79 -9.12
N ARG A 104 -0.53 3.12 -7.83
CA ARG A 104 -1.52 4.04 -7.30
C ARG A 104 -1.31 5.43 -7.92
N TRP A 105 -0.08 5.96 -7.92
CA TRP A 105 0.26 7.33 -8.36
C TRP A 105 1.08 7.44 -9.65
N ASN A 106 1.41 6.33 -10.31
CA ASN A 106 1.89 6.38 -11.69
C ASN A 106 0.70 6.68 -12.60
N ASP A 107 0.42 7.98 -12.79
CA ASP A 107 -0.72 8.47 -13.55
C ASP A 107 -0.60 8.03 -15.02
N ALA A 108 -1.34 6.99 -15.39
CA ALA A 108 -1.53 6.65 -16.80
C ALA A 108 -2.45 7.71 -17.39
N PRO A 109 -2.06 8.42 -18.47
CA PRO A 109 -2.88 9.49 -19.02
C PRO A 109 -4.33 9.05 -19.26
N ASN A 110 -5.29 9.78 -18.67
CA ASN A 110 -6.74 9.52 -18.69
C ASN A 110 -7.26 8.38 -17.77
N MET A 111 -6.44 7.88 -16.85
CA MET A 111 -6.87 6.85 -15.90
C MET A 111 -7.43 7.47 -14.62
N ILE A 112 -8.76 7.60 -14.56
CA ILE A 112 -9.44 8.02 -13.33
C ILE A 112 -9.23 6.99 -12.21
N GLU A 113 -9.19 7.46 -10.96
CA GLU A 113 -8.90 6.67 -9.76
C GLU A 113 -9.63 5.32 -9.70
N ILE A 114 -10.91 5.30 -10.09
CA ILE A 114 -11.73 4.08 -10.11
C ILE A 114 -11.19 3.01 -11.05
N HIS A 115 -10.57 3.39 -12.18
CA HIS A 115 -9.94 2.43 -13.09
C HIS A 115 -8.67 1.83 -12.49
N THR A 116 -7.85 2.66 -11.83
CA THR A 116 -6.64 2.22 -11.14
C THR A 116 -6.97 1.19 -10.06
N ILE A 117 -7.98 1.48 -9.23
CA ILE A 117 -8.44 0.61 -8.13
C ILE A 117 -9.06 -0.69 -8.67
N ASN A 118 -9.88 -0.61 -9.72
CA ASN A 118 -10.66 -1.76 -10.19
C ASN A 118 -9.97 -2.63 -11.24
N TYR A 119 -9.01 -2.11 -11.98
CA TYR A 119 -8.46 -2.83 -13.13
C TYR A 119 -6.95 -2.90 -13.10
N THR A 120 -6.24 -1.87 -12.67
CA THR A 120 -4.78 -1.84 -12.79
C THR A 120 -4.10 -2.51 -11.60
N ILE A 121 -4.26 -1.97 -10.38
CA ILE A 121 -3.62 -2.51 -9.16
C ILE A 121 -3.85 -4.02 -9.01
N PRO A 122 -5.10 -4.55 -9.14
CA PRO A 122 -5.35 -5.97 -8.90
C PRO A 122 -4.81 -6.87 -10.01
N GLN A 123 -4.70 -6.37 -11.26
CA GLN A 123 -4.05 -7.12 -12.33
C GLN A 123 -2.54 -7.18 -12.15
N ILE A 124 -1.91 -6.08 -11.72
CA ILE A 124 -0.48 -6.02 -11.41
C ILE A 124 -0.12 -6.92 -10.24
N LEU A 125 -0.90 -6.84 -9.16
CA LEU A 125 -0.70 -7.73 -8.02
C LEU A 125 -0.79 -9.20 -8.43
N ARG A 126 -1.78 -9.56 -9.28
CA ARG A 126 -1.87 -10.91 -9.84
C ARG A 126 -0.69 -11.28 -10.75
N ALA A 127 -0.16 -10.34 -11.53
CA ALA A 127 1.04 -10.56 -12.35
C ALA A 127 2.30 -10.85 -11.48
N PHE A 128 2.38 -10.24 -10.29
CA PHE A 128 3.39 -10.57 -9.27
C PHE A 128 3.08 -11.87 -8.49
N GLY A 129 2.01 -12.58 -8.84
CA GLY A 129 1.61 -13.84 -8.22
C GLY A 129 0.81 -13.68 -6.92
N PHE A 130 0.33 -12.47 -6.62
CA PHE A 130 -0.51 -12.24 -5.44
C PHE A 130 -1.97 -12.66 -5.71
N PRO A 131 -2.59 -13.44 -4.81
CA PRO A 131 -4.03 -13.67 -4.85
C PRO A 131 -4.77 -12.38 -4.48
N ALA A 132 -5.39 -11.74 -5.47
CA ALA A 132 -6.18 -10.52 -5.29
C ALA A 132 -7.66 -10.79 -5.59
N THR A 133 -8.55 -10.35 -4.70
CA THR A 133 -10.00 -10.34 -4.90
C THR A 133 -10.55 -8.93 -4.70
N PHE A 134 -11.75 -8.67 -5.22
CA PHE A 134 -12.52 -7.46 -4.88
C PHE A 134 -13.49 -7.77 -3.76
N ILE A 135 -13.62 -6.85 -2.81
CA ILE A 135 -14.61 -6.90 -1.75
C ILE A 135 -15.40 -5.60 -1.82
N ARG A 136 -16.72 -5.74 -1.93
CA ARG A 136 -17.63 -4.59 -1.82
C ARG A 136 -17.64 -4.09 -0.37
N ILE A 137 -17.49 -2.79 -0.17
CA ILE A 137 -17.59 -2.16 1.15
C ILE A 137 -18.89 -1.37 1.20
N ASP A 138 -19.79 -1.70 2.12
CA ASP A 138 -21.09 -1.02 2.29
C ASP A 138 -21.36 -0.76 3.79
N PRO A 139 -21.61 0.49 4.23
CA PRO A 139 -21.58 1.71 3.42
C PRO A 139 -20.17 2.07 2.95
N ASN A 140 -20.07 2.58 1.72
CA ASN A 140 -18.80 3.03 1.18
C ASN A 140 -18.30 4.27 1.95
N PRO A 141 -17.02 4.33 2.35
CA PRO A 141 -16.44 5.57 2.85
C PRO A 141 -16.55 6.71 1.83
N ILE A 142 -16.82 7.93 2.30
CA ILE A 142 -16.91 9.12 1.45
C ILE A 142 -15.57 9.31 0.71
N GLY A 143 -15.62 9.49 -0.61
CA GLY A 143 -14.43 9.66 -1.45
C GLY A 143 -13.75 8.35 -1.87
N THR A 144 -14.43 7.20 -1.75
CA THR A 144 -13.89 5.89 -2.16
C THR A 144 -14.81 5.17 -3.14
N ALA A 145 -14.26 4.20 -3.89
CA ALA A 145 -15.05 3.31 -4.74
C ALA A 145 -15.90 2.35 -3.88
N ASP A 146 -16.90 1.71 -4.48
CA ASP A 146 -17.75 0.69 -3.85
C ASP A 146 -17.06 -0.66 -3.63
N TYR A 147 -15.86 -0.82 -4.18
CA TYR A 147 -15.03 -1.98 -3.99
C TYR A 147 -13.63 -1.56 -3.53
N GLU A 148 -13.07 -2.37 -2.65
CA GLU A 148 -11.65 -2.36 -2.37
C GLU A 148 -11.08 -3.73 -2.74
N TRP A 149 -9.84 -3.77 -3.20
CA TRP A 149 -9.17 -5.04 -3.45
C TRP A 149 -8.52 -5.53 -2.16
N VAL A 150 -8.46 -6.85 -1.99
CA VAL A 150 -7.80 -7.51 -0.86
C VAL A 150 -6.80 -8.50 -1.42
N VAL A 151 -5.56 -8.38 -0.96
CA VAL A 151 -4.53 -9.40 -1.16
C VAL A 151 -4.67 -10.41 -0.03
N SER A 152 -4.88 -11.69 -0.37
CA SER A 152 -4.91 -12.71 0.66
C SER A 152 -3.50 -13.00 1.16
N LEU A 153 -3.38 -13.15 2.48
CA LEU A 153 -2.13 -13.55 3.11
C LEU A 153 -1.96 -15.06 2.95
N PRO A 154 -0.73 -15.56 2.74
CA PRO A 154 -0.47 -16.99 2.88
C PRO A 154 -0.91 -17.49 4.26
N ASN A 155 -1.47 -18.70 4.33
CA ASN A 155 -2.00 -19.26 5.60
C ASN A 155 -0.99 -19.18 6.76
N TYR A 156 0.29 -19.43 6.51
CA TYR A 156 1.32 -19.36 7.56
C TYR A 156 1.53 -17.94 8.12
N VAL A 157 1.21 -16.89 7.36
CA VAL A 157 1.23 -15.50 7.83
C VAL A 157 -0.06 -15.23 8.61
N ALA A 158 -1.21 -15.61 8.04
CA ALA A 158 -2.52 -15.38 8.64
C ALA A 158 -2.66 -16.02 10.03
N GLU A 159 -2.21 -17.27 10.20
CA GLU A 159 -2.23 -17.94 11.52
C GLU A 159 -1.32 -17.22 12.52
N LYS A 160 -0.14 -16.73 12.11
CA LYS A 160 0.74 -15.98 13.02
C LYS A 160 0.19 -14.60 13.39
N VAL A 161 -0.57 -13.94 12.50
CA VAL A 161 -1.30 -12.70 12.82
C VAL A 161 -2.34 -12.99 13.90
N LYS A 162 -3.12 -14.07 13.71
CA LYS A 162 -4.14 -14.52 14.66
C LYS A 162 -3.55 -14.82 16.04
N ASP A 163 -2.38 -15.45 16.07
CA ASP A 163 -1.69 -15.83 17.30
C ASP A 163 -0.89 -14.67 17.95
N GLY A 164 -0.57 -13.62 17.19
CA GLY A 164 0.48 -12.64 17.51
C GLY A 164 0.04 -11.21 17.81
N ILE A 165 -1.24 -10.85 17.67
CA ILE A 165 -1.73 -9.48 17.94
C ILE A 165 -2.50 -9.38 19.27
N TRP A 166 -2.59 -10.46 20.05
CA TRP A 166 -3.31 -10.52 21.33
C TRP A 166 -2.44 -10.87 22.55
N ARG A 167 -1.19 -10.42 22.61
CA ARG A 167 -0.37 -10.52 23.83
C ARG A 167 0.40 -9.24 24.11
#